data_AF-F2SC59-F1
#
_entry.id   AF-F2SC59-F1
#
_cell.length_a   1.000
_cell.length_b   1.000
_cell.length_c   1.000
_cell.angle_alpha   90.00
_cell.angle_beta   90.00
_cell.angle_gamma   90.00
#
_symmetry.space_group_name_H-M   'P 1'
#
loop_
_entity.id
_entity.type
_entity.pdbx_description
1 polymer ?
#
loop_
_entity_poly.entity_id
_entity_poly.type
_entity_poly.pdbx_seq_one_letter_code
_entity_poly.pdbx_strand_id
1 'polypeptide(L)'
;MCQYHPVANEEPVGGISHTMETSRAAPPSLSSSLEDTVVGSDQCSSSGSDSLTGINTPLNDENTVMASRSASPASSCAQTVSAPAREGATFAPSIDAAERAQSEVRPEGIHRPTKESDGISFWRFLFLLGLAFLAGMIVGSWPHHECKSRYPDIVYSPARAMQEYRAVRFDGDIQTINPYKGPPSKALDEAWKALYDVGPLLVDKKELEAIGKESMELPSRPGKHLAKLAVFHQLHCLDYVRRYVHREHYRIDDSHATVSGIDHADHCIDMIRQALSCSADPTLITFSQKSPVVEVEADFSATHACTNFEKVHGWAKDQAINMTEEIIRNPRPFRDAVVASLNG
;
A
#
# COMPACT_ATOMS: atom_id res chain seq x y z
N MET A 1 -16.29 -17.38 0.59
CA MET A 1 -14.93 -17.01 0.16
C MET A 1 -15.01 -15.61 -0.42
N CYS A 2 -14.15 -14.66 -0.03
CA CYS A 2 -13.97 -13.46 -0.83
C CYS A 2 -13.25 -13.85 -2.13
N GLN A 3 -13.83 -13.56 -3.29
CA GLN A 3 -13.13 -13.66 -4.57
C GLN A 3 -12.49 -12.30 -4.85
N TYR A 4 -11.16 -12.26 -4.83
CA TYR A 4 -10.41 -11.10 -5.29
C TYR A 4 -10.47 -11.10 -6.81
N HIS A 5 -11.24 -10.17 -7.39
CA HIS A 5 -11.21 -9.91 -8.82
C HIS A 5 -9.99 -9.04 -9.16
N PRO A 6 -9.35 -9.22 -10.32
CA PRO A 6 -8.31 -8.31 -10.78
C PRO A 6 -8.91 -6.90 -10.91
N VAL A 7 -8.20 -5.90 -10.40
CA VAL A 7 -8.73 -4.54 -10.32
C VAL A 7 -8.70 -3.89 -11.70
N ALA A 8 -9.88 -3.69 -12.30
CA ALA A 8 -10.01 -3.09 -13.63
C ALA A 8 -9.80 -1.56 -13.64
N ASN A 9 -9.84 -0.93 -12.46
CA ASN A 9 -9.70 0.51 -12.28
C ASN A 9 -8.40 0.80 -11.52
N GLU A 10 -7.28 0.91 -12.23
CA GLU A 10 -6.04 1.43 -11.66
C GLU A 10 -6.13 2.96 -11.56
N GLU A 11 -6.01 3.51 -10.35
CA GLU A 11 -5.80 4.95 -10.18
C GLU A 11 -4.30 5.26 -10.28
N PRO A 12 -3.86 6.30 -11.01
CA PRO A 12 -2.48 6.76 -10.95
C PRO A 12 -2.17 7.33 -9.56
N VAL A 13 -0.89 7.45 -9.20
CA VAL A 13 -0.47 8.24 -8.02
C VAL A 13 -0.87 9.70 -8.20
N GLY A 14 -2.02 10.07 -7.62
CA GLY A 14 -2.43 11.45 -7.49
C GLY A 14 -1.64 12.16 -6.39
N GLY A 15 -1.21 13.39 -6.66
CA GLY A 15 -0.93 14.34 -5.57
C GLY A 15 -2.23 14.67 -4.82
N ILE A 16 -2.13 15.16 -3.58
CA ILE A 16 -3.31 15.54 -2.79
C ILE A 16 -4.16 16.52 -3.62
N SER A 17 -5.43 16.16 -3.87
CA SER A 17 -6.35 17.04 -4.58
C SER A 17 -6.63 18.30 -3.74
N HIS A 18 -6.06 19.43 -4.15
CA HIS A 18 -6.24 20.72 -3.51
C HIS A 18 -7.64 21.29 -3.84
N THR A 19 -8.67 20.73 -3.22
CA THR A 19 -9.99 21.37 -3.13
C THR A 19 -9.88 22.60 -2.22
N MET A 20 -9.43 23.72 -2.80
CA MET A 20 -9.48 25.03 -2.17
C MET A 20 -10.94 25.47 -1.98
N GLU A 21 -11.53 25.14 -0.81
CA GLU A 21 -12.68 25.89 -0.32
C GLU A 21 -12.23 27.33 -0.07
N THR A 22 -12.68 28.23 -0.94
CA THR A 22 -12.27 29.64 -0.96
C THR A 22 -13.03 30.45 0.10
N SER A 23 -12.70 30.18 1.37
CA SER A 23 -13.09 31.02 2.50
C SER A 23 -12.58 32.45 2.27
N ARG A 24 -13.52 33.38 2.04
CA ARG A 24 -13.22 34.77 1.68
C ARG A 24 -12.76 35.56 2.91
N ALA A 25 -11.45 35.69 3.08
CA ALA A 25 -10.84 36.78 3.85
C ALA A 25 -10.27 37.83 2.88
N ALA A 26 -10.61 39.11 3.08
CA ALA A 26 -10.13 40.20 2.23
C ALA A 26 -8.72 40.65 2.66
N PRO A 27 -7.80 40.97 1.72
CA PRO A 27 -6.45 41.41 2.06
C PRO A 27 -6.41 42.90 2.43
N PRO A 28 -5.64 43.31 3.46
CA PRO A 28 -5.20 44.69 3.60
C PRO A 28 -4.08 44.98 2.60
N SER A 29 -4.18 46.10 1.89
CA SER A 29 -3.17 46.59 0.96
C SER A 29 -1.99 47.25 1.69
N LEU A 30 -0.76 47.00 1.25
CA LEU A 30 0.32 48.00 1.32
C LEU A 30 1.43 47.68 0.31
N SER A 31 2.15 48.71 -0.12
CA SER A 31 3.04 48.71 -1.27
C SER A 31 4.47 49.11 -0.90
N SER A 32 5.46 48.45 -1.50
CA SER A 32 6.69 49.12 -1.93
C SER A 32 7.34 48.35 -3.08
N SER A 33 8.00 49.11 -3.95
CA SER A 33 8.67 48.65 -5.18
C SER A 33 10.17 48.85 -5.05
N LEU A 34 10.96 47.95 -5.66
CA LEU A 34 12.28 48.26 -6.20
C LEU A 34 12.71 47.17 -7.19
N GLU A 35 13.27 47.59 -8.32
CA GLU A 35 13.79 46.76 -9.40
C GLU A 35 15.32 46.71 -9.30
N ASP A 36 15.99 45.64 -9.77
CA ASP A 36 17.02 45.77 -10.83
C ASP A 36 17.62 44.44 -11.35
N THR A 37 17.31 44.16 -12.63
CA THR A 37 18.24 43.91 -13.76
C THR A 37 19.49 42.97 -13.65
N VAL A 38 19.28 41.70 -14.04
CA VAL A 38 20.03 40.88 -15.03
C VAL A 38 21.58 40.95 -15.16
N VAL A 39 22.25 39.83 -14.79
CA VAL A 39 23.51 39.24 -15.34
C VAL A 39 23.49 37.70 -15.04
N GLY A 40 24.06 36.73 -15.78
CA GLY A 40 24.67 36.70 -17.14
C GLY A 40 25.68 35.53 -17.35
N SER A 41 25.77 35.00 -18.58
CA SER A 41 26.86 34.20 -19.21
C SER A 41 27.24 32.77 -18.72
N ASP A 42 26.73 31.76 -19.44
CA ASP A 42 27.45 30.79 -20.31
C ASP A 42 28.69 29.93 -19.89
N GLN A 43 28.56 28.62 -20.21
CA GLN A 43 29.58 27.67 -20.73
C GLN A 43 30.70 27.16 -19.75
N CYS A 44 31.30 25.95 -19.90
CA CYS A 44 31.13 24.86 -20.88
C CYS A 44 31.49 23.46 -20.29
N SER A 45 31.29 22.39 -21.08
CA SER A 45 31.43 20.96 -20.72
C SER A 45 32.86 20.38 -20.73
N SER A 46 33.09 19.28 -19.98
CA SER A 46 33.80 18.09 -20.51
C SER A 46 33.61 16.82 -19.66
N SER A 47 33.69 15.67 -20.33
CA SER A 47 33.55 14.31 -19.78
C SER A 47 34.77 13.84 -18.97
N GLY A 48 34.60 12.82 -18.12
CA GLY A 48 35.70 12.20 -17.37
C GLY A 48 35.33 10.85 -16.74
N SER A 49 35.13 9.82 -17.56
CA SER A 49 35.06 8.42 -17.09
C SER A 49 36.46 7.86 -16.90
N ASP A 50 36.68 7.06 -15.85
CA ASP A 50 37.55 5.88 -15.95
C ASP A 50 37.31 4.89 -14.79
N SER A 51 37.78 3.65 -14.96
CA SER A 51 37.49 2.55 -14.04
C SER A 51 38.64 1.53 -13.98
N LEU A 52 38.69 0.78 -12.87
CA LEU A 52 39.44 -0.48 -12.63
C LEU A 52 40.98 -0.48 -12.38
N THR A 53 41.32 -1.06 -11.22
CA THR A 53 42.40 -2.05 -10.94
C THR A 53 43.87 -1.64 -10.68
N GLY A 54 44.54 -2.48 -9.87
CA GLY A 54 46.00 -2.45 -9.60
C GLY A 54 46.39 -1.98 -8.18
N ILE A 55 46.01 -2.66 -7.09
CA ILE A 55 46.79 -3.76 -6.47
C ILE A 55 48.30 -3.44 -6.30
N ASN A 56 48.73 -3.29 -5.03
CA ASN A 56 50.01 -3.82 -4.53
C ASN A 56 50.08 -3.78 -3.00
N THR A 57 50.09 -4.94 -2.35
CA THR A 57 50.59 -5.18 -0.99
C THR A 57 51.68 -6.25 -1.06
N PRO A 58 52.61 -6.28 -0.10
CA PRO A 58 52.91 -7.58 0.52
C PRO A 58 53.32 -7.54 2.01
N LEU A 59 52.76 -8.47 2.80
CA LEU A 59 53.39 -9.22 3.93
C LEU A 59 53.85 -8.40 5.18
N ASN A 60 53.87 -8.88 6.43
CA ASN A 60 53.41 -10.08 7.17
C ASN A 60 53.45 -9.70 8.69
N ASP A 61 53.17 -10.47 9.76
CA ASP A 61 52.76 -11.85 10.14
C ASP A 61 52.27 -11.72 11.63
N GLU A 62 51.57 -12.62 12.33
CA GLU A 62 50.59 -13.71 12.12
C GLU A 62 50.03 -14.03 13.53
N ASN A 63 48.82 -14.62 13.68
CA ASN A 63 48.52 -15.74 14.60
C ASN A 63 47.05 -16.20 14.53
N THR A 64 46.75 -17.07 13.56
CA THR A 64 46.06 -18.36 13.72
C THR A 64 44.96 -18.50 14.81
N VAL A 65 43.71 -18.67 14.34
CA VAL A 65 42.72 -19.62 14.93
C VAL A 65 41.99 -20.34 13.78
N MET A 66 41.99 -21.67 13.75
CA MET A 66 41.22 -22.46 12.77
C MET A 66 39.83 -22.85 13.29
N ALA A 67 38.79 -22.66 12.47
CA ALA A 67 37.57 -23.48 12.47
C ALA A 67 36.77 -23.33 11.16
N SER A 68 37.09 -24.09 10.12
CA SER A 68 36.41 -24.02 8.81
C SER A 68 35.78 -25.36 8.39
N ARG A 69 34.45 -25.39 8.23
CA ARG A 69 33.71 -26.42 7.45
C ARG A 69 32.39 -25.88 6.89
N SER A 70 32.27 -25.87 5.56
CA SER A 70 31.01 -25.72 4.82
C SER A 70 31.16 -26.32 3.41
N ALA A 71 30.04 -26.46 2.68
CA ALA A 71 29.91 -26.98 1.32
C ALA A 71 30.16 -28.50 1.09
N SER A 72 29.06 -29.21 0.86
CA SER A 72 28.93 -30.37 -0.06
C SER A 72 27.60 -30.20 -0.81
N PRO A 73 27.49 -30.63 -2.08
CA PRO A 73 26.35 -30.30 -2.95
C PRO A 73 25.14 -31.22 -2.74
N ALA A 74 23.94 -30.71 -3.03
CA ALA A 74 22.71 -31.50 -3.15
C ALA A 74 22.38 -31.81 -4.63
N SER A 75 22.01 -33.05 -4.92
CA SER A 75 21.73 -33.56 -6.27
C SER A 75 20.28 -33.37 -6.70
N SER A 76 20.04 -33.44 -8.01
CA SER A 76 18.68 -33.44 -8.57
C SER A 76 17.86 -34.66 -8.16
N CYS A 77 16.54 -34.45 -8.01
CA CYS A 77 15.53 -35.50 -8.06
C CYS A 77 14.33 -34.96 -8.85
N ALA A 78 14.09 -35.49 -10.05
CA ALA A 78 12.83 -35.29 -10.76
C ALA A 78 11.80 -36.35 -10.30
N GLN A 79 10.53 -35.98 -10.26
CA GLN A 79 9.44 -36.94 -10.00
C GLN A 79 8.42 -36.90 -11.15
N THR A 80 8.41 -37.96 -11.93
CA THR A 80 7.32 -38.31 -12.86
C THR A 80 6.39 -39.31 -12.18
N VAL A 81 5.08 -39.16 -12.39
CA VAL A 81 4.07 -40.16 -12.02
C VAL A 81 3.18 -40.39 -13.24
N SER A 82 2.99 -41.66 -13.59
CA SER A 82 2.43 -42.07 -14.89
C SER A 82 0.91 -42.26 -14.88
N ALA A 83 0.30 -42.08 -16.06
CA ALA A 83 -1.08 -42.50 -16.31
C ALA A 83 -1.19 -44.04 -16.49
N PRO A 84 -2.35 -44.66 -16.16
CA PRO A 84 -2.56 -46.09 -16.36
C PRO A 84 -2.86 -46.43 -17.84
N ALA A 85 -2.24 -47.50 -18.34
CA ALA A 85 -2.53 -48.07 -19.66
C ALA A 85 -3.81 -48.93 -19.66
N ARG A 86 -4.36 -49.19 -20.84
CA ARG A 86 -5.62 -49.95 -21.03
C ARG A 86 -5.55 -50.80 -22.28
N GLU A 87 -5.37 -52.12 -22.10
CA GLU A 87 -5.42 -53.13 -23.16
C GLU A 87 -6.35 -54.29 -22.77
N GLY A 88 -6.84 -55.03 -23.76
CA GLY A 88 -7.82 -56.12 -23.59
C GLY A 88 -8.72 -56.23 -24.82
N ALA A 89 -8.26 -56.92 -25.86
CA ALA A 89 -8.90 -56.95 -27.17
C ALA A 89 -10.07 -57.94 -27.27
N THR A 90 -11.04 -57.61 -28.13
CA THR A 90 -12.17 -58.47 -28.52
C THR A 90 -11.87 -59.29 -29.77
N PHE A 91 -12.31 -60.55 -29.79
CA PHE A 91 -12.56 -61.33 -31.01
C PHE A 91 -13.83 -62.19 -30.81
N ALA A 92 -14.61 -62.34 -31.89
CA ALA A 92 -15.80 -63.20 -31.97
C ALA A 92 -15.48 -64.47 -32.81
N PRO A 93 -16.40 -65.44 -33.07
CA PRO A 93 -17.52 -65.20 -34.02
C PRO A 93 -18.82 -66.04 -33.86
N SER A 94 -19.92 -65.56 -34.48
CA SER A 94 -21.03 -66.36 -35.10
C SER A 94 -21.89 -67.28 -34.19
N ILE A 95 -23.03 -67.88 -34.59
CA ILE A 95 -23.68 -68.15 -35.90
C ILE A 95 -25.20 -67.82 -35.83
N ASP A 96 -25.82 -67.52 -36.99
CA ASP A 96 -27.25 -67.24 -37.19
C ASP A 96 -28.21 -68.46 -37.13
N ALA A 97 -29.53 -68.15 -37.12
CA ALA A 97 -30.59 -68.68 -38.02
C ALA A 97 -31.84 -69.37 -37.40
N ALA A 98 -32.91 -69.35 -38.21
CA ALA A 98 -34.08 -70.26 -38.25
C ALA A 98 -35.19 -70.20 -37.17
N GLU A 99 -36.10 -69.23 -37.33
CA GLU A 99 -37.52 -69.43 -37.72
C GLU A 99 -38.42 -70.57 -37.13
N ARG A 100 -39.70 -70.22 -36.91
CA ARG A 100 -40.92 -71.07 -36.98
C ARG A 100 -41.17 -72.14 -35.88
N ALA A 101 -42.03 -71.78 -34.92
CA ALA A 101 -43.19 -72.60 -34.52
C ALA A 101 -44.29 -71.72 -33.90
N GLN A 102 -45.56 -72.07 -34.12
CA GLN A 102 -46.72 -71.44 -33.47
C GLN A 102 -47.15 -72.27 -32.26
N SER A 103 -47.61 -71.62 -31.19
CA SER A 103 -48.31 -72.28 -30.07
C SER A 103 -49.39 -71.32 -29.55
N GLU A 104 -50.63 -71.76 -29.60
CA GLU A 104 -51.82 -70.94 -29.34
C GLU A 104 -52.34 -71.21 -27.92
N VAL A 105 -52.14 -70.24 -27.01
CA VAL A 105 -52.70 -70.29 -25.65
C VAL A 105 -53.32 -68.94 -25.31
N ARG A 106 -54.62 -68.93 -25.03
CA ARG A 106 -55.40 -67.76 -24.62
C ARG A 106 -55.78 -67.86 -23.14
N PRO A 107 -55.31 -66.94 -22.30
CA PRO A 107 -55.99 -66.52 -21.07
C PRO A 107 -56.75 -65.20 -21.28
N GLU A 108 -57.51 -64.79 -20.26
CA GLU A 108 -58.39 -63.63 -20.33
C GLU A 108 -57.74 -62.31 -19.87
N GLY A 109 -58.40 -61.20 -20.22
CA GLY A 109 -58.53 -59.99 -19.40
C GLY A 109 -57.27 -59.41 -18.73
N ILE A 110 -56.51 -58.59 -19.45
CA ILE A 110 -55.62 -57.59 -18.83
C ILE A 110 -56.07 -56.19 -19.28
N HIS A 111 -56.36 -55.32 -18.30
CA HIS A 111 -56.71 -53.93 -18.56
C HIS A 111 -55.55 -53.18 -19.23
N ARG A 112 -55.86 -52.39 -20.26
CA ARG A 112 -54.95 -51.39 -20.81
C ARG A 112 -54.94 -50.17 -19.87
N PRO A 113 -53.85 -49.87 -19.13
CA PRO A 113 -53.75 -48.60 -18.44
C PRO A 113 -53.74 -47.46 -19.46
N THR A 114 -54.46 -46.38 -19.18
CA THR A 114 -54.39 -45.15 -20.00
C THR A 114 -52.99 -44.53 -19.87
N LYS A 115 -52.45 -44.01 -20.98
CA LYS A 115 -51.16 -43.30 -20.98
C LYS A 115 -51.39 -41.89 -20.43
N GLU A 116 -51.54 -41.79 -19.11
CA GLU A 116 -52.02 -40.60 -18.42
C GLU A 116 -51.03 -40.13 -17.33
N SER A 117 -49.82 -39.77 -17.78
CA SER A 117 -48.73 -39.32 -16.89
C SER A 117 -47.90 -38.15 -17.43
N ASP A 118 -47.99 -37.83 -18.72
CA ASP A 118 -47.18 -36.78 -19.35
C ASP A 118 -47.43 -35.38 -18.71
N GLY A 119 -48.67 -35.10 -18.30
CA GLY A 119 -49.04 -33.85 -17.62
C GLY A 119 -48.37 -33.68 -16.25
N ILE A 120 -48.29 -34.74 -15.45
CA ILE A 120 -47.64 -34.70 -14.12
C ILE A 120 -46.12 -34.47 -14.29
N SER A 121 -45.52 -35.00 -15.35
CA SER A 121 -44.12 -34.72 -15.71
C SER A 121 -43.91 -33.24 -16.06
N PHE A 122 -44.76 -32.68 -16.93
CA PHE A 122 -44.68 -31.29 -17.37
C PHE A 122 -44.78 -30.27 -16.23
N TRP A 123 -45.78 -30.42 -15.34
CA TRP A 123 -45.93 -29.53 -14.18
C TRP A 123 -44.77 -29.63 -13.19
N ARG A 124 -44.16 -30.83 -13.02
CA ARG A 124 -42.96 -31.01 -12.19
C ARG A 124 -41.73 -30.35 -12.82
N PHE A 125 -41.59 -30.39 -14.14
CA PHE A 125 -40.52 -29.70 -14.86
C PHE A 125 -40.63 -28.17 -14.73
N LEU A 126 -41.84 -27.61 -14.93
CA LEU A 126 -42.08 -26.18 -14.73
C LEU A 126 -41.85 -25.74 -13.27
N PHE A 127 -42.24 -26.55 -12.29
CA PHE A 127 -41.99 -26.28 -10.87
C PHE A 127 -40.49 -26.26 -10.54
N LEU A 128 -39.72 -27.21 -11.08
CA LEU A 128 -38.26 -27.24 -10.91
C LEU A 128 -37.57 -26.06 -11.60
N LEU A 129 -38.03 -25.64 -12.79
CA LEU A 129 -37.57 -24.41 -13.44
C LEU A 129 -37.90 -23.16 -12.62
N GLY A 130 -39.11 -23.09 -12.05
CA GLY A 130 -39.52 -22.00 -11.16
C GLY A 130 -38.66 -21.92 -9.89
N LEU A 131 -38.37 -23.07 -9.26
CA LEU A 131 -37.44 -23.15 -8.13
C LEU A 131 -36.01 -22.77 -8.51
N ALA A 132 -35.50 -23.20 -9.66
CA ALA A 132 -34.16 -22.85 -10.14
C ALA A 132 -34.05 -21.35 -10.47
N PHE A 133 -35.08 -20.75 -11.07
CA PHE A 133 -35.16 -19.32 -11.31
C PHE A 133 -35.26 -18.53 -10.00
N LEU A 134 -36.09 -18.96 -9.05
CA LEU A 134 -36.21 -18.32 -7.74
C LEU A 134 -34.90 -18.41 -6.95
N ALA A 135 -34.22 -19.56 -6.97
CA ALA A 135 -32.89 -19.72 -6.37
C ALA A 135 -31.84 -18.83 -7.05
N GLY A 136 -31.85 -18.74 -8.39
CA GLY A 136 -31.01 -17.82 -9.15
C GLY A 136 -31.26 -16.36 -8.80
N MET A 137 -32.52 -15.96 -8.63
CA MET A 137 -32.91 -14.62 -8.17
C MET A 137 -32.46 -14.36 -6.73
N ILE A 138 -32.58 -15.33 -5.82
CA ILE A 138 -32.12 -15.20 -4.42
C ILE A 138 -30.60 -15.07 -4.36
N VAL A 139 -29.85 -15.88 -5.11
CA VAL A 139 -28.38 -15.82 -5.18
C VAL A 139 -27.89 -14.55 -5.88
N GLY A 140 -28.56 -14.11 -6.94
CA GLY A 140 -28.26 -12.83 -7.61
C GLY A 140 -28.73 -11.59 -6.84
N SER A 141 -29.61 -11.75 -5.86
CA SER A 141 -30.03 -10.69 -4.92
C SER A 141 -29.32 -10.75 -3.57
N TRP A 142 -28.41 -11.72 -3.35
CA TRP A 142 -27.47 -11.61 -2.25
C TRP A 142 -26.58 -10.39 -2.51
N PRO A 143 -26.41 -9.48 -1.52
CA PRO A 143 -25.48 -8.39 -1.69
C PRO A 143 -24.10 -8.99 -1.94
N HIS A 144 -23.51 -8.69 -3.10
CA HIS A 144 -22.08 -8.87 -3.31
C HIS A 144 -21.36 -7.99 -2.29
N HIS A 145 -21.02 -8.58 -1.15
CA HIS A 145 -20.25 -7.90 -0.11
C HIS A 145 -18.94 -7.45 -0.75
N GLU A 146 -18.80 -6.14 -0.97
CA GLU A 146 -17.52 -5.53 -1.34
C GLU A 146 -16.49 -5.98 -0.30
N CYS A 147 -15.60 -6.90 -0.69
CA CYS A 147 -14.53 -7.40 0.16
C CYS A 147 -13.44 -6.33 0.29
N LYS A 148 -13.79 -5.19 0.91
CA LYS A 148 -12.86 -4.11 1.24
C LYS A 148 -11.80 -4.70 2.15
N SER A 149 -10.59 -4.84 1.61
CA SER A 149 -9.43 -5.19 2.43
C SER A 149 -9.29 -4.13 3.52
N ARG A 150 -9.35 -4.59 4.77
CA ARG A 150 -9.17 -3.77 5.97
C ARG A 150 -7.91 -4.22 6.67
N TYR A 151 -7.14 -3.26 7.17
CA TYR A 151 -6.00 -3.57 8.02
C TYR A 151 -6.46 -4.38 9.25
N PRO A 152 -5.74 -5.43 9.67
CA PRO A 152 -6.12 -6.22 10.84
C PRO A 152 -6.00 -5.36 12.11
N ASP A 153 -7.08 -5.33 12.91
CA ASP A 153 -7.19 -4.43 14.07
C ASP A 153 -6.46 -4.98 15.31
N ILE A 154 -5.13 -5.09 15.18
CA ILE A 154 -4.21 -5.66 16.18
C ILE A 154 -3.67 -4.58 17.15
N VAL A 155 -3.66 -3.32 16.71
CA VAL A 155 -3.17 -2.16 17.46
C VAL A 155 -4.23 -1.07 17.39
N TYR A 156 -4.56 -0.42 18.51
CA TYR A 156 -5.55 0.66 18.49
C TYR A 156 -5.07 1.86 17.66
N SER A 157 -5.99 2.49 16.91
CA SER A 157 -5.78 3.79 16.27
C SER A 157 -7.12 4.49 16.04
N PRO A 158 -7.26 5.79 16.40
CA PRO A 158 -8.50 6.53 16.14
C PRO A 158 -8.76 6.72 14.63
N ALA A 159 -7.71 6.67 13.80
CA ALA A 159 -7.80 6.77 12.35
C ALA A 159 -8.20 5.46 11.64
N ARG A 160 -8.35 4.33 12.37
CA ARG A 160 -8.55 2.98 11.78
C ARG A 160 -9.73 2.92 10.80
N ALA A 161 -10.81 3.65 11.09
CA ALA A 161 -12.01 3.70 10.23
C ALA A 161 -11.75 4.32 8.85
N MET A 162 -10.70 5.14 8.70
CA MET A 162 -10.35 5.83 7.44
C MET A 162 -9.33 5.04 6.61
N GLN A 163 -8.77 3.94 7.16
CA GLN A 163 -7.78 3.11 6.49
C GLN A 163 -8.42 2.13 5.48
N GLU A 164 -9.08 2.69 4.48
CA GLU A 164 -9.55 1.94 3.30
C GLU A 164 -8.38 1.73 2.32
N TYR A 165 -8.35 0.58 1.65
CA TYR A 165 -7.34 0.26 0.63
C TYR A 165 -7.86 0.49 -0.79
N ARG A 166 -6.99 0.99 -1.68
CA ARG A 166 -7.19 1.11 -3.14
C ARG A 166 -5.98 0.57 -3.91
N ALA A 167 -6.19 0.16 -5.15
CA ALA A 167 -5.10 -0.14 -6.07
C ALA A 167 -4.57 1.17 -6.67
N VAL A 168 -3.25 1.39 -6.59
CA VAL A 168 -2.61 2.60 -7.14
C VAL A 168 -1.44 2.19 -8.01
N ARG A 169 -1.44 2.61 -9.28
CA ARG A 169 -0.31 2.41 -10.19
C ARG A 169 0.76 3.47 -9.90
N PHE A 170 1.94 3.03 -9.49
CA PHE A 170 3.07 3.91 -9.24
C PHE A 170 3.67 4.41 -10.55
N ASP A 171 4.08 5.69 -10.54
CA ASP A 171 4.84 6.30 -11.61
C ASP A 171 6.34 6.14 -11.28
N GLY A 172 6.90 5.01 -11.73
CA GLY A 172 8.20 4.51 -11.31
C GLY A 172 9.39 4.99 -12.15
N ASP A 173 9.17 5.81 -13.18
CA ASP A 173 10.25 6.24 -14.07
C ASP A 173 11.19 7.25 -13.37
N ILE A 174 12.49 6.97 -13.42
CA ILE A 174 13.55 7.82 -12.90
C ILE A 174 13.54 9.21 -13.58
N GLN A 175 12.95 9.35 -14.77
CA GLN A 175 12.78 10.62 -15.49
C GLN A 175 11.40 11.31 -15.30
N THR A 176 10.42 10.66 -14.65
CA THR A 176 9.10 11.29 -14.42
C THR A 176 9.21 12.61 -13.67
N ILE A 177 8.48 13.63 -14.12
CA ILE A 177 8.38 14.94 -13.47
C ILE A 177 7.06 14.99 -12.70
N ASN A 178 7.13 15.25 -11.39
CA ASN A 178 5.95 15.37 -10.52
C ASN A 178 6.18 16.44 -9.43
N PRO A 179 5.13 16.91 -8.72
CA PRO A 179 5.25 18.01 -7.74
C PRO A 179 6.18 17.76 -6.55
N TYR A 180 6.60 16.52 -6.32
CA TYR A 180 7.41 16.10 -5.18
C TYR A 180 8.89 15.85 -5.54
N LYS A 181 9.30 16.13 -6.78
CA LYS A 181 10.62 15.78 -7.32
C LYS A 181 11.23 16.93 -8.14
N GLY A 182 12.51 17.23 -7.91
CA GLY A 182 13.25 18.27 -8.62
C GLY A 182 14.25 19.00 -7.72
N PRO A 183 14.93 20.04 -8.24
CA PRO A 183 15.77 20.91 -7.41
C PRO A 183 14.94 21.70 -6.40
N PRO A 184 15.56 22.18 -5.29
CA PRO A 184 14.90 23.04 -4.30
C PRO A 184 14.13 24.21 -4.91
N SER A 185 12.85 24.32 -4.56
CA SER A 185 11.98 25.40 -5.00
C SER A 185 10.80 25.56 -4.05
N LYS A 186 10.23 26.77 -4.00
CA LYS A 186 9.07 27.08 -3.15
C LYS A 186 7.89 26.12 -3.39
N ALA A 187 7.58 25.81 -4.65
CA ALA A 187 6.47 24.92 -5.00
C ALA A 187 6.71 23.47 -4.53
N LEU A 188 7.95 22.98 -4.60
CA LEU A 188 8.36 21.68 -4.07
C LEU A 188 8.22 21.65 -2.54
N ASP A 189 8.67 22.70 -1.85
CA ASP A 189 8.58 22.80 -0.39
C ASP A 189 7.13 22.91 0.10
N GLU A 190 6.28 23.66 -0.61
CA GLU A 190 4.84 23.75 -0.31
C GLU A 190 4.12 22.42 -0.56
N ALA A 191 4.46 21.69 -1.64
CA ALA A 191 3.92 20.37 -1.93
C ALA A 191 4.31 19.34 -0.86
N TRP A 192 5.59 19.27 -0.48
CA TRP A 192 6.06 18.37 0.58
C TRP A 192 5.46 18.73 1.95
N LYS A 193 5.45 20.01 2.32
CA LYS A 193 4.84 20.47 3.58
C LYS A 193 3.35 20.09 3.64
N ALA A 194 2.61 20.22 2.54
CA ALA A 194 1.19 19.83 2.50
C ALA A 194 0.94 18.34 2.85
N LEU A 195 1.92 17.44 2.69
CA LEU A 195 1.80 16.03 3.07
C LEU A 195 1.76 15.82 4.59
N TYR A 196 2.50 16.62 5.38
CA TYR A 196 2.75 16.35 6.80
C TYR A 196 2.39 17.49 7.77
N ASP A 197 2.01 18.67 7.27
CA ASP A 197 1.64 19.86 8.06
C ASP A 197 0.22 19.75 8.66
N VAL A 198 0.00 18.66 9.39
CA VAL A 198 -1.18 18.40 10.21
C VAL A 198 -0.80 18.71 11.65
N GLY A 199 -1.65 19.45 12.36
CA GLY A 199 -1.47 19.73 13.79
C GLY A 199 -1.52 18.45 14.65
N PRO A 200 -1.21 18.53 15.95
CA PRO A 200 -1.53 17.44 16.85
C PRO A 200 -3.06 17.29 16.95
N LEU A 201 -3.51 16.04 17.10
CA LEU A 201 -4.88 15.69 17.46
C LEU A 201 -4.98 15.46 18.97
N LEU A 202 -6.21 15.51 19.50
CA LEU A 202 -6.50 15.28 20.93
C LEU A 202 -7.10 13.92 21.18
N VAL A 203 -6.48 13.16 22.08
CA VAL A 203 -6.94 11.83 22.52
C VAL A 203 -7.30 11.82 24.01
N ASP A 204 -8.26 10.96 24.39
CA ASP A 204 -8.57 10.66 25.78
C ASP A 204 -7.51 9.74 26.39
N LYS A 205 -7.34 9.81 27.72
CA LYS A 205 -6.39 8.94 28.44
C LYS A 205 -6.59 7.45 28.13
N LYS A 206 -7.84 7.01 27.97
CA LYS A 206 -8.20 5.62 27.63
C LYS A 206 -7.61 5.16 26.28
N GLU A 207 -7.44 6.05 25.32
CA GLU A 207 -6.82 5.74 24.02
C GLU A 207 -5.32 5.50 24.17
N LEU A 208 -4.65 6.26 25.04
CA LEU A 208 -3.25 6.07 25.39
C LEU A 208 -3.02 4.79 26.22
N GLU A 209 -3.92 4.51 27.17
CA GLU A 209 -3.94 3.27 27.94
C GLU A 209 -4.11 2.04 27.01
N ALA A 210 -4.93 2.14 25.96
CA ALA A 210 -5.14 1.08 24.96
C ALA A 210 -3.91 0.77 24.07
N ILE A 211 -2.89 1.64 24.06
CA ILE A 211 -1.61 1.42 23.36
C ILE A 211 -0.40 1.34 24.32
N GLY A 212 -0.63 1.36 25.64
CA GLY A 212 0.43 1.33 26.65
C GLY A 212 1.39 2.52 26.57
N LYS A 213 0.86 3.73 26.36
CA LYS A 213 1.64 4.98 26.27
C LYS A 213 1.10 6.06 27.21
N GLU A 214 1.91 7.07 27.38
CA GLU A 214 1.56 8.36 27.99
C GLU A 214 1.89 9.47 26.98
N SER A 215 1.34 10.66 27.19
CA SER A 215 1.66 11.86 26.40
C SER A 215 1.34 13.11 27.21
N MET A 216 1.75 14.28 26.72
CA MET A 216 1.46 15.57 27.34
C MET A 216 -0.06 15.84 27.35
N GLU A 217 -0.64 16.00 28.54
CA GLU A 217 -1.97 16.58 28.73
C GLU A 217 -1.96 18.06 28.31
N LEU A 218 -2.99 18.49 27.58
CA LEU A 218 -3.09 19.87 27.10
C LEU A 218 -3.56 20.79 28.24
N PRO A 219 -2.77 21.80 28.69
CA PRO A 219 -3.10 22.58 29.89
C PRO A 219 -4.41 23.39 29.79
N SER A 220 -4.89 23.68 28.56
CA SER A 220 -6.17 24.33 28.32
C SER A 220 -7.38 23.39 28.29
N ARG A 221 -7.17 22.07 28.22
CA ARG A 221 -8.24 21.07 28.07
C ARG A 221 -7.96 19.80 28.90
N PRO A 222 -8.22 19.82 30.23
CA PRO A 222 -7.98 18.68 31.10
C PRO A 222 -8.62 17.37 30.60
N GLY A 223 -7.92 16.25 30.79
CA GLY A 223 -8.25 14.92 30.30
C GLY A 223 -7.86 14.65 28.84
N LYS A 224 -7.57 15.69 28.04
CA LYS A 224 -7.18 15.56 26.63
C LYS A 224 -5.67 15.68 26.45
N HIS A 225 -5.09 14.75 25.70
CA HIS A 225 -3.65 14.61 25.52
C HIS A 225 -3.27 14.79 24.05
N LEU A 226 -2.07 15.31 23.81
CA LEU A 226 -1.56 15.55 22.46
C LEU A 226 -1.11 14.24 21.78
N ALA A 227 -1.51 14.04 20.53
CA ALA A 227 -1.06 12.93 19.70
C ALA A 227 -0.84 13.37 18.24
N LYS A 228 -0.18 12.52 17.43
CA LYS A 228 -0.03 12.69 15.98
C LYS A 228 0.03 11.31 15.32
N LEU A 229 -0.56 11.16 14.14
CA LEU A 229 -0.44 9.91 13.38
C LEU A 229 1.00 9.74 12.86
N ALA A 230 1.55 8.53 13.01
CA ALA A 230 2.94 8.23 12.65
C ALA A 230 3.30 8.56 11.20
N VAL A 231 2.34 8.46 10.26
CA VAL A 231 2.55 8.78 8.85
C VAL A 231 3.03 10.22 8.62
N PHE A 232 2.56 11.19 9.41
CA PHE A 232 3.03 12.58 9.29
C PHE A 232 4.43 12.78 9.86
N HIS A 233 4.84 11.97 10.85
CA HIS A 233 6.24 11.94 11.29
C HIS A 233 7.14 11.32 10.22
N GLN A 234 6.73 10.22 9.62
CA GLN A 234 7.48 9.52 8.55
C GLN A 234 7.66 10.42 7.31
N LEU A 235 6.61 11.13 6.91
CA LEU A 235 6.66 12.10 5.81
C LEU A 235 7.50 13.35 6.15
N HIS A 236 7.46 13.82 7.40
CA HIS A 236 8.35 14.89 7.87
C HIS A 236 9.83 14.46 7.85
N CYS A 237 10.13 13.24 8.31
CA CYS A 237 11.47 12.65 8.23
C CYS A 237 11.97 12.56 6.79
N LEU A 238 11.10 12.16 5.85
CA LEU A 238 11.46 12.05 4.44
C LEU A 238 11.71 13.41 3.80
N ASP A 239 10.92 14.44 4.13
CA ASP A 239 11.21 15.82 3.74
C ASP A 239 12.52 16.34 4.36
N TYR A 240 12.81 16.00 5.62
CA TYR A 240 14.07 16.38 6.26
C TYR A 240 15.27 15.80 5.49
N VAL A 241 15.25 14.50 5.17
CA VAL A 241 16.31 13.85 4.39
C VAL A 241 16.43 14.47 2.99
N ARG A 242 15.31 14.72 2.29
CA ARG A 242 15.29 15.44 1.00
C ARG A 242 15.98 16.80 1.08
N ARG A 243 15.72 17.56 2.15
CA ARG A 243 16.32 18.88 2.38
C ARG A 243 17.78 18.79 2.83
N TYR A 244 18.17 17.75 3.55
CA TYR A 244 19.54 17.48 3.96
C TYR A 244 20.48 17.16 2.78
N VAL A 245 19.98 16.46 1.75
CA VAL A 245 20.67 16.28 0.46
C VAL A 245 20.99 17.62 -0.24
N HIS A 246 20.27 18.69 0.11
CA HIS A 246 20.49 20.05 -0.37
C HIS A 246 20.78 21.03 0.79
N ARG A 247 21.46 20.58 1.85
CA ARG A 247 21.71 21.36 3.09
C ARG A 247 22.30 22.75 2.85
N GLU A 248 23.14 22.93 1.81
CA GLU A 248 23.72 24.23 1.45
C GLU A 248 22.67 25.24 0.97
N HIS A 249 21.65 24.77 0.23
CA HIS A 249 20.51 25.60 -0.18
C HIS A 249 19.61 25.93 1.01
N TYR A 250 19.27 24.91 1.80
CA TYR A 250 18.36 25.05 2.95
C TYR A 250 19.01 25.66 4.21
N ARG A 251 20.33 25.91 4.17
CA ARG A 251 21.15 26.40 5.29
C ARG A 251 20.95 25.58 6.56
N ILE A 252 21.08 24.26 6.41
CA ILE A 252 21.07 23.33 7.54
C ILE A 252 22.50 23.25 8.07
N ASP A 253 22.75 23.95 9.16
CA ASP A 253 24.01 23.91 9.92
C ASP A 253 23.74 23.74 11.42
N ASP A 254 24.76 23.27 12.14
CA ASP A 254 24.63 22.84 13.54
C ASP A 254 24.87 23.96 14.56
N SER A 255 25.14 25.20 14.12
CA SER A 255 25.65 26.30 14.99
C SER A 255 24.75 26.65 16.18
N HIS A 256 23.45 26.37 16.07
CA HIS A 256 22.43 26.61 17.09
C HIS A 256 21.52 25.39 17.32
N ALA A 257 21.91 24.20 16.84
CA ALA A 257 21.10 22.99 16.94
C ALA A 257 21.37 22.22 18.24
N THR A 258 20.33 21.64 18.85
CA THR A 258 20.45 20.77 20.03
C THR A 258 20.79 19.32 19.68
N VAL A 259 20.68 18.97 18.40
CA VAL A 259 20.95 17.67 17.76
C VAL A 259 21.52 18.00 16.39
N SER A 260 22.62 17.37 15.95
CA SER A 260 23.21 17.74 14.65
C SER A 260 22.30 17.34 13.49
N GLY A 261 22.47 17.98 12.34
CA GLY A 261 21.75 17.63 11.11
C GLY A 261 22.06 16.21 10.62
N ILE A 262 23.24 15.66 10.97
CA ILE A 262 23.60 14.26 10.72
C ILE A 262 22.78 13.34 11.65
N ASP A 263 22.82 13.57 12.97
CA ASP A 263 22.07 12.76 13.93
C ASP A 263 20.56 12.77 13.63
N HIS A 264 20.04 13.93 13.21
CA HIS A 264 18.64 14.10 12.81
C HIS A 264 18.33 13.36 11.49
N ALA A 265 19.23 13.40 10.51
CA ALA A 265 19.08 12.65 9.26
C ALA A 265 19.13 11.13 9.50
N ASP A 266 20.06 10.63 10.30
CA ASP A 266 20.18 9.20 10.64
C ASP A 266 18.95 8.71 11.42
N HIS A 267 18.43 9.50 12.38
CA HIS A 267 17.15 9.23 13.03
C HIS A 267 16.00 9.14 12.01
N CYS A 268 15.93 10.09 11.07
CA CYS A 268 14.91 10.09 10.03
C CYS A 268 14.99 8.85 9.13
N ILE A 269 16.20 8.46 8.72
CA ILE A 269 16.46 7.27 7.89
C ILE A 269 16.00 6.00 8.63
N ASP A 270 16.34 5.84 9.92
CA ASP A 270 15.92 4.66 10.67
C ASP A 270 14.40 4.61 10.90
N MET A 271 13.76 5.75 11.21
CA MET A 271 12.31 5.81 11.36
C MET A 271 11.56 5.48 10.06
N ILE A 272 12.09 5.87 8.89
CA ILE A 272 11.56 5.49 7.57
C ILE A 272 11.80 4.00 7.31
N ARG A 273 13.00 3.47 7.61
CA ARG A 273 13.32 2.04 7.51
C ARG A 273 12.37 1.19 8.35
N GLN A 274 12.11 1.58 9.60
CA GLN A 274 11.16 0.89 10.48
C GLN A 274 9.74 0.92 9.91
N ALA A 275 9.30 2.07 9.39
CA ALA A 275 7.98 2.21 8.76
C ALA A 275 7.80 1.27 7.56
N LEU A 276 8.74 1.32 6.59
CA LEU A 276 8.73 0.46 5.40
C LEU A 276 8.82 -1.03 5.76
N SER A 277 9.58 -1.39 6.79
CA SER A 277 9.66 -2.77 7.29
C SER A 277 8.34 -3.25 7.93
N CYS A 278 7.60 -2.34 8.57
CA CYS A 278 6.30 -2.62 9.18
C CYS A 278 5.19 -2.73 8.13
N SER A 279 5.23 -1.91 7.08
CA SER A 279 4.31 -1.91 5.95
C SER A 279 4.86 -2.63 4.71
N ALA A 280 5.62 -3.72 4.92
CA ALA A 280 6.38 -4.40 3.88
C ALA A 280 5.50 -4.75 2.66
N ASP A 281 5.78 -4.10 1.53
CA ASP A 281 4.95 -4.18 0.32
C ASP A 281 5.24 -5.49 -0.45
N PRO A 282 4.23 -6.37 -0.67
CA PRO A 282 4.41 -7.63 -1.39
C PRO A 282 4.31 -7.47 -2.93
N THR A 283 4.17 -6.25 -3.45
CA THR A 283 4.01 -5.99 -4.88
C THR A 283 5.26 -6.38 -5.66
N LEU A 284 5.08 -7.16 -6.75
CA LEU A 284 6.19 -7.62 -7.57
C LEU A 284 6.69 -6.52 -8.52
N ILE A 285 7.96 -6.16 -8.37
CA ILE A 285 8.72 -5.41 -9.37
C ILE A 285 9.19 -6.39 -10.45
N THR A 286 8.96 -6.07 -11.72
CA THR A 286 9.37 -6.89 -12.85
C THR A 286 10.68 -6.37 -13.46
N PHE A 287 11.32 -7.18 -14.29
CA PHE A 287 12.57 -6.84 -14.96
C PHE A 287 12.40 -6.96 -16.47
N SER A 288 12.95 -6.01 -17.23
CA SER A 288 12.85 -5.94 -18.68
C SER A 288 14.19 -5.55 -19.32
N GLN A 289 14.45 -6.07 -20.53
CA GLN A 289 15.61 -5.67 -21.31
C GLN A 289 15.13 -4.92 -22.56
N LYS A 290 15.30 -3.60 -22.58
CA LYS A 290 14.80 -2.73 -23.66
C LYS A 290 15.54 -2.90 -24.99
N SER A 291 16.76 -3.44 -24.97
CA SER A 291 17.59 -3.72 -26.14
C SER A 291 18.67 -4.76 -25.80
N PRO A 292 19.10 -5.65 -26.73
CA PRO A 292 20.11 -6.68 -26.45
C PRO A 292 21.49 -6.16 -25.99
N VAL A 293 21.76 -4.85 -26.12
CA VAL A 293 23.00 -4.19 -25.69
C VAL A 293 22.82 -3.31 -24.44
N VAL A 294 21.62 -3.28 -23.85
CA VAL A 294 21.30 -2.59 -22.60
C VAL A 294 21.18 -3.63 -21.48
N GLU A 295 21.51 -3.23 -20.26
CA GLU A 295 21.36 -4.07 -19.06
C GLU A 295 19.88 -4.39 -18.76
N VAL A 296 19.64 -5.33 -17.85
CA VAL A 296 18.29 -5.68 -17.40
C VAL A 296 17.81 -4.64 -16.39
N GLU A 297 16.84 -3.82 -16.79
CA GLU A 297 16.28 -2.75 -15.96
C GLU A 297 15.06 -3.24 -15.17
N ALA A 298 14.89 -2.76 -13.94
CA ALA A 298 13.68 -2.98 -13.14
C ALA A 298 12.58 -1.99 -13.57
N ASP A 299 11.34 -2.48 -13.72
CA ASP A 299 10.15 -1.63 -13.88
C ASP A 299 9.49 -1.41 -12.52
N PHE A 300 9.76 -0.24 -11.94
CA PHE A 300 9.16 0.23 -10.69
C PHE A 300 7.70 0.68 -10.83
N SER A 301 7.15 0.68 -12.05
CA SER A 301 5.78 1.13 -12.35
C SER A 301 4.78 -0.01 -12.13
N ALA A 302 4.76 -0.56 -10.92
CA ALA A 302 3.82 -1.61 -10.54
C ALA A 302 2.52 -1.03 -9.94
N THR A 303 1.56 -1.91 -9.63
CA THR A 303 0.27 -1.53 -9.07
C THR A 303 0.13 -2.06 -7.65
N HIS A 304 0.11 -1.13 -6.69
CA HIS A 304 0.31 -1.37 -5.26
C HIS A 304 -1.02 -1.32 -4.49
N ALA A 305 -1.09 -2.05 -3.38
CA ALA A 305 -2.24 -2.03 -2.47
C ALA A 305 -2.08 -0.92 -1.41
N CYS A 306 -2.36 0.32 -1.78
CA CYS A 306 -2.16 1.48 -0.91
C CYS A 306 -3.35 1.76 0.01
N THR A 307 -3.08 2.24 1.22
CA THR A 307 -4.10 2.97 2.00
C THR A 307 -4.49 4.25 1.25
N ASN A 308 -5.78 4.60 1.26
CA ASN A 308 -6.27 5.89 0.79
C ASN A 308 -5.77 7.01 1.73
N PHE A 309 -4.63 7.60 1.37
CA PHE A 309 -3.95 8.59 2.18
C PHE A 309 -4.80 9.84 2.38
N GLU A 310 -5.57 10.24 1.38
CA GLU A 310 -6.42 11.43 1.38
C GLU A 310 -7.53 11.34 2.44
N LYS A 311 -8.14 10.16 2.65
CA LYS A 311 -9.10 9.92 3.74
C LYS A 311 -8.44 10.05 5.13
N VAL A 312 -7.24 9.51 5.29
CA VAL A 312 -6.49 9.58 6.57
C VAL A 312 -5.99 11.01 6.85
N HIS A 313 -5.52 11.70 5.82
CA HIS A 313 -5.02 13.08 5.86
C HIS A 313 -6.13 14.09 6.14
N GLY A 314 -7.24 14.01 5.39
CA GLY A 314 -8.43 14.85 5.60
C GLY A 314 -8.98 14.71 7.01
N TRP A 315 -9.29 13.47 7.43
CA TRP A 315 -9.76 13.19 8.80
C TRP A 315 -8.80 13.75 9.87
N ALA A 316 -7.49 13.56 9.70
CA ALA A 316 -6.53 14.04 10.68
C ALA A 316 -6.43 15.57 10.73
N LYS A 317 -6.64 16.27 9.60
CA LYS A 317 -6.76 17.73 9.57
C LYS A 317 -8.04 18.21 10.28
N ASP A 318 -9.15 17.49 10.12
CA ASP A 318 -10.41 17.80 10.80
C ASP A 318 -10.32 17.57 12.33
N GLN A 319 -9.47 16.64 12.78
CA GLN A 319 -9.18 16.42 14.21
C GLN A 319 -8.03 17.27 14.77
N ALA A 320 -7.27 17.98 13.92
CA ALA A 320 -6.08 18.70 14.34
C ALA A 320 -6.44 20.00 15.08
N ILE A 321 -5.74 20.27 16.19
CA ILE A 321 -5.84 21.55 16.89
C ILE A 321 -4.71 22.50 16.50
N ASN A 322 -5.03 23.79 16.38
CA ASN A 322 -4.04 24.83 16.21
C ASN A 322 -3.39 25.18 17.56
N MET A 323 -2.22 24.60 17.82
CA MET A 323 -1.46 24.84 19.06
C MET A 323 -1.14 26.33 19.29
N THR A 324 -0.89 27.10 18.22
CA THR A 324 -0.62 28.54 18.32
C THR A 324 -1.84 29.29 18.85
N GLU A 325 -3.04 28.93 18.40
CA GLU A 325 -4.28 29.49 18.93
C GLU A 325 -4.58 29.01 20.36
N GLU A 326 -4.33 27.74 20.69
CA GLU A 326 -4.49 27.26 22.07
C GLU A 326 -3.60 28.04 23.06
N ILE A 327 -2.34 28.29 22.69
CA ILE A 327 -1.38 29.08 23.49
C ILE A 327 -1.84 30.54 23.60
N ILE A 328 -2.25 31.17 22.49
CA ILE A 328 -2.71 32.57 22.47
C ILE A 328 -4.01 32.76 23.29
N ARG A 329 -4.94 31.79 23.22
CA ARG A 329 -6.20 31.83 23.98
C ARG A 329 -5.99 31.53 25.47
N ASN A 330 -5.03 30.66 25.82
CA ASN A 330 -4.84 30.15 27.19
C ASN A 330 -3.41 30.34 27.74
N PRO A 331 -2.81 31.54 27.68
CA PRO A 331 -1.37 31.72 27.92
C PRO A 331 -0.93 31.44 29.36
N ARG A 332 -1.82 31.55 30.35
CA ARG A 332 -1.52 31.22 31.76
C ARG A 332 -1.32 29.72 31.98
N PRO A 333 -2.29 28.83 31.68
CA PRO A 333 -2.09 27.38 31.74
C PRO A 333 -0.80 26.86 31.06
N PHE A 334 -0.46 27.37 29.87
CA PHE A 334 0.78 26.96 29.18
C PHE A 334 2.05 27.44 29.92
N ARG A 335 2.11 28.70 30.35
CA ARG A 335 3.22 29.21 31.17
C ARG A 335 3.37 28.39 32.44
N ASP A 336 2.27 28.10 33.12
CA ASP A 336 2.27 27.44 34.43
C ASP A 336 2.66 25.95 34.31
N ALA A 337 2.28 25.28 33.22
CA ALA A 337 2.76 23.94 32.88
C ALA A 337 4.26 23.90 32.51
N VAL A 338 4.77 24.90 31.76
CA VAL A 338 6.22 25.01 31.48
C VAL A 338 7.01 25.25 32.76
N VAL A 339 6.52 26.11 33.66
CA VAL A 339 7.16 26.33 34.98
C VAL A 339 7.13 25.04 35.82
N ALA A 340 6.05 24.26 35.81
CA ALA A 340 6.03 22.97 36.50
C ALA A 340 7.07 21.98 35.91
N SER A 341 7.14 21.88 34.59
CA SER A 341 8.08 20.99 33.87
C SER A 341 9.57 21.36 33.99
N LEU A 342 9.89 22.53 34.56
CA LEU A 342 11.27 23.00 34.80
C LEU A 342 11.69 22.92 36.27
N ASN A 343 10.79 22.50 37.18
CA ASN A 343 10.99 22.47 38.63
C ASN A 343 10.75 21.08 39.25
N GLY A 344 10.65 20.03 38.43
CA GLY A 344 10.49 18.63 38.84
C GLY A 344 11.49 17.72 38.14
#